data_AF-A0A1Q3H5D9-F1
#
_entry.id   AF-A0A1Q3H5D9-F1
#
_cell.length_a   1.000
_cell.length_b   1.000
_cell.length_c   1.000
_cell.angle_alpha   90.00
_cell.angle_beta   90.00
_cell.angle_gamma   90.00
#
_symmetry.space_group_name_H-M   'P 1'
#
loop_
_entity.id
_entity.type
_entity.pdbx_description
1 polymer ?
#
loop_
_entity_poly.entity_id
_entity_poly.type
_entity_poly.pdbx_seq_one_letter_code
_entity_poly.pdbx_strand_id
1 'polypeptide(L)'
;MKYDKNFDADAVLSTVETLSRQHAEGTPEDAALRVCAAALLYVRDDLKKLEEFREFFRKITTPAREGIQIAHTFATRAEAEEWLASGAAKDGQLLRVAGQGFTVIDHGPKGLKLVRIPLPEELPPHKPGK
;
A
#
# COMPACT_ATOMS: atom_id res chain seq x y z
N MET A 1 -1.21 1.40 -13.77
CA MET A 1 -0.67 0.09 -14.19
C MET A 1 -1.33 -0.96 -13.30
N LYS A 2 -1.97 -1.98 -13.86
CA LYS A 2 -2.64 -3.03 -13.06
C LYS A 2 -1.57 -4.06 -12.71
N TYR A 3 -1.03 -3.98 -11.49
CA TYR A 3 0.01 -4.92 -11.05
C TYR A 3 -0.61 -6.31 -10.88
N ASP A 4 -0.01 -7.32 -11.51
CA ASP A 4 -0.45 -8.70 -11.34
C ASP A 4 0.05 -9.24 -10.00
N LYS A 5 -0.87 -9.40 -9.06
CA LYS A 5 -0.62 -9.96 -7.72
C LYS A 5 -0.21 -11.43 -7.74
N ASN A 6 -0.44 -12.13 -8.85
CA ASN A 6 -0.11 -13.54 -9.04
C ASN A 6 1.07 -13.70 -10.00
N PHE A 7 2.01 -12.75 -10.00
CA PHE A 7 3.16 -12.80 -10.89
C PHE A 7 3.82 -14.18 -10.85
N ASP A 8 4.19 -14.66 -12.03
CA ASP A 8 4.93 -15.89 -12.21
C ASP A 8 6.41 -15.60 -11.88
N ALA A 9 6.92 -16.25 -10.82
CA ALA A 9 8.28 -16.02 -10.35
C ALA A 9 9.32 -16.46 -11.39
N ASP A 10 9.06 -17.53 -12.14
CA ASP A 10 9.96 -18.02 -13.18
C ASP A 10 9.99 -17.06 -14.38
N ALA A 11 8.82 -16.53 -14.76
CA ALA A 11 8.75 -15.50 -15.80
C ALA A 11 9.47 -14.20 -15.38
N VAL A 12 9.34 -13.80 -14.12
CA VAL A 12 10.05 -12.63 -13.57
C VAL A 12 11.56 -12.85 -13.58
N LEU A 13 12.04 -14.00 -13.09
CA LEU A 13 13.47 -14.32 -13.09
C LEU A 13 14.05 -14.36 -14.50
N SER A 14 13.33 -14.98 -15.45
CA SER A 14 13.75 -15.00 -16.86
C SER A 14 13.81 -13.61 -17.48
N THR A 15 12.87 -12.73 -17.12
CA THR A 15 12.87 -11.33 -17.58
C THR A 15 14.05 -10.56 -16.98
N VAL A 16 14.31 -10.71 -15.68
CA VAL A 16 15.45 -10.06 -15.00
C VAL A 16 16.77 -10.53 -15.57
N GLU A 17 16.92 -11.84 -15.85
CA GLU A 17 18.10 -12.38 -16.50
C GLU A 17 18.31 -11.78 -17.90
N THR A 18 17.24 -11.68 -18.69
CA THR A 18 17.28 -11.08 -20.04
C THR A 18 17.69 -9.62 -19.98
N LEU A 19 17.20 -8.86 -18.99
CA LEU A 19 17.59 -7.46 -18.76
C LEU A 19 19.05 -7.36 -18.30
N SER A 20 19.50 -8.24 -17.40
CA SER A 20 20.88 -8.24 -16.91
C SER A 20 21.88 -8.42 -18.05
N ARG A 21 21.55 -9.28 -19.03
CA ARG A 21 22.38 -9.52 -20.24
C ARG A 21 22.51 -8.29 -21.15
N GLN A 22 21.66 -7.27 -20.99
CA GLN A 22 21.77 -6.01 -21.72
C GLN A 22 22.81 -5.06 -21.10
N HIS A 23 23.26 -5.36 -19.87
CA HIS A 23 24.29 -4.62 -19.16
C HIS A 23 25.59 -5.44 -19.12
N ALA A 24 26.73 -4.76 -19.12
CA ALA A 24 28.01 -5.45 -18.98
C ALA A 24 28.14 -6.03 -17.56
N GLU A 25 28.73 -7.21 -17.44
CA GLU A 25 28.97 -7.85 -16.15
C GLU A 25 29.79 -6.94 -15.23
N GLY A 26 29.35 -6.83 -13.98
CA GLY A 26 30.03 -6.00 -12.97
C GLY A 26 29.69 -4.51 -13.04
N THR A 27 28.79 -4.10 -13.94
CA THR A 27 28.18 -2.77 -13.87
C THR A 27 27.24 -2.67 -12.66
N PRO A 28 27.00 -1.45 -12.12
CA PRO A 28 26.04 -1.25 -11.05
C PRO A 28 24.65 -1.80 -11.38
N GLU A 29 24.22 -1.68 -12.63
CA GLU A 29 22.93 -2.17 -13.13
C GLU A 29 22.85 -3.71 -13.12
N ASP A 30 23.88 -4.40 -13.63
CA ASP A 30 23.98 -5.86 -13.57
C ASP A 30 24.01 -6.36 -12.11
N ALA A 31 24.79 -5.70 -11.25
CA ALA A 31 24.86 -6.04 -9.84
C ALA A 31 23.50 -5.88 -9.13
N ALA A 32 22.78 -4.80 -9.41
CA ALA A 32 21.45 -4.57 -8.84
C ALA A 32 20.43 -5.64 -9.30
N LEU A 33 20.42 -5.96 -10.60
CA LEU A 33 19.53 -6.98 -11.15
C LEU A 33 19.82 -8.38 -10.57
N ARG A 34 21.10 -8.73 -10.40
CA ARG A 34 21.50 -9.99 -9.74
C ARG A 34 21.02 -10.06 -8.29
N VAL A 35 21.13 -8.96 -7.53
CA VAL A 35 20.63 -8.90 -6.14
C VAL A 35 19.11 -9.09 -6.11
N CYS A 36 18.37 -8.45 -7.02
CA CYS A 36 16.92 -8.63 -7.11
C CYS A 36 16.53 -10.08 -7.45
N ALA A 37 17.21 -10.72 -8.41
CA ALA A 37 16.99 -12.12 -8.75
C ALA A 37 17.31 -13.06 -7.57
N ALA A 38 18.44 -12.85 -6.91
CA ALA A 38 18.84 -13.64 -5.74
C ALA A 38 17.85 -13.52 -4.58
N ALA A 39 17.31 -12.32 -4.34
CA ALA A 39 16.30 -12.11 -3.30
C ALA A 39 15.01 -12.90 -3.60
N LEU A 40 14.55 -12.90 -4.86
CA LEU A 40 13.36 -13.65 -5.25
C LEU A 40 13.60 -15.17 -5.17
N LEU A 41 14.78 -15.65 -5.58
CA LEU A 41 15.18 -17.05 -5.42
C LEU A 41 15.24 -17.46 -3.95
N TYR A 42 15.84 -16.66 -3.08
CA TYR A 42 15.92 -16.93 -1.64
C TYR A 42 14.53 -17.03 -1.00
N VAL A 43 13.60 -16.14 -1.37
CA VAL A 43 12.22 -16.18 -0.88
C VAL A 43 11.47 -17.42 -1.38
N ARG A 44 11.69 -17.81 -2.65
CA ARG A 44 11.02 -18.94 -3.29
C ARG A 44 11.56 -20.29 -2.83
N ASP A 45 12.88 -20.46 -2.86
CA ASP A 45 13.54 -21.77 -2.79
C ASP A 45 14.01 -22.09 -1.37
N ASP A 46 14.65 -21.13 -0.68
CA ASP A 46 15.11 -21.32 0.69
C ASP A 46 13.99 -21.11 1.72
N LEU A 47 13.29 -19.97 1.64
CA LEU A 47 12.23 -19.65 2.61
C LEU A 47 10.92 -20.37 2.29
N LYS A 48 10.67 -20.74 1.04
CA LYS A 48 9.40 -21.30 0.56
C LYS A 48 8.18 -20.43 0.90
N LYS A 49 8.37 -19.11 0.92
CA LYS A 49 7.37 -18.09 1.30
C LYS A 49 6.90 -17.24 0.13
N LEU A 50 6.80 -17.86 -1.05
CA LEU A 50 6.43 -17.14 -2.26
C LEU A 50 5.02 -16.53 -2.16
N GLU A 51 4.08 -17.21 -1.50
CA GLU A 51 2.71 -16.70 -1.31
C GLU A 51 2.67 -15.49 -0.38
N GLU A 52 3.38 -15.54 0.75
CA GLU A 52 3.49 -14.40 1.67
C GLU A 52 4.18 -13.21 1.01
N PHE A 53 5.17 -13.48 0.14
CA PHE A 53 5.81 -12.44 -0.64
C PHE A 53 4.88 -11.86 -1.71
N ARG A 54 4.03 -12.65 -2.36
CA ARG A 54 2.97 -12.16 -3.26
C ARG A 54 1.98 -11.27 -2.51
N GLU A 55 1.59 -11.65 -1.30
CA GLU A 55 0.75 -10.81 -0.45
C GLU A 55 1.42 -9.51 -0.03
N PHE A 56 2.71 -9.57 0.31
CA PHE A 56 3.52 -8.39 0.59
C PHE A 56 3.62 -7.48 -0.65
N PHE A 57 3.94 -8.05 -1.81
CA PHE A 57 4.02 -7.34 -3.08
C PHE A 57 2.69 -6.68 -3.42
N ARG A 58 1.56 -7.38 -3.23
CA ARG A 58 0.21 -6.79 -3.35
C ARG A 58 0.04 -5.60 -2.42
N LYS A 59 0.40 -5.71 -1.14
CA LYS A 59 0.26 -4.61 -0.17
C LYS A 59 1.03 -3.35 -0.57
N ILE A 60 2.21 -3.50 -1.18
CA ILE A 60 3.06 -2.35 -1.56
C ILE A 60 2.78 -1.81 -2.96
N THR A 61 2.30 -2.65 -3.90
CA THR A 61 2.04 -2.26 -5.30
C THR A 61 0.59 -1.92 -5.58
N THR A 62 -0.34 -2.34 -4.73
CA THR A 62 -1.70 -1.80 -4.75
C THR A 62 -1.59 -0.31 -4.44
N PRO A 63 -2.00 0.58 -5.37
CA PRO A 63 -1.91 2.02 -5.14
C PRO A 63 -2.61 2.35 -3.82
N ALA A 64 -2.02 3.23 -3.01
CA ALA A 64 -2.62 3.70 -1.75
C ALA A 64 -4.03 4.28 -1.89
N ARG A 65 -4.53 4.51 -3.12
CA ARG A 65 -5.92 4.86 -3.42
C ARG A 65 -6.90 3.68 -3.29
N GLU A 66 -6.51 2.44 -3.58
CA GLU A 66 -7.36 1.25 -3.43
C GLU A 66 -7.20 0.58 -2.04
N GLY A 67 -6.12 0.88 -1.31
CA GLY A 67 -5.88 0.38 0.05
C GLY A 67 -6.62 1.14 1.16
N ILE A 68 -7.25 2.28 0.85
CA ILE A 68 -8.07 3.02 1.81
C ILE A 68 -9.48 2.45 1.76
N GLN A 69 -9.76 1.49 2.64
CA GLN A 69 -11.14 1.11 2.95
C GLN A 69 -11.78 2.24 3.75
N ILE A 70 -12.51 3.10 3.03
CA ILE A 70 -13.43 4.04 3.67
C ILE A 70 -14.54 3.19 4.30
N ALA A 71 -14.53 3.09 5.64
CA ALA A 71 -15.50 2.31 6.39
C ALA A 71 -16.92 2.87 6.21
N HIS A 72 -17.05 4.20 6.22
CA HIS A 72 -18.31 4.91 5.96
C HIS A 72 -18.08 6.25 5.27
N THR A 73 -19.04 6.64 4.44
CA THR A 73 -19.11 7.96 3.81
C THR A 73 -20.32 8.71 4.37
N PHE A 74 -20.11 9.91 4.89
CA PHE A 74 -21.13 10.80 5.45
C PHE A 74 -21.22 12.10 4.65
N ALA A 75 -22.44 12.62 4.48
CA ALA A 75 -22.65 13.89 3.79
C ALA A 75 -22.23 15.07 4.67
N THR A 76 -22.39 14.96 5.99
CA THR A 76 -22.07 16.01 6.96
C THR A 76 -21.27 15.48 8.14
N ARG A 77 -20.56 16.41 8.82
CA ARG A 77 -19.81 16.09 10.04
C ARG A 77 -20.71 15.68 11.20
N ALA A 78 -21.92 16.23 11.29
CA ALA A 78 -22.88 15.87 12.32
C ALA A 78 -23.26 14.39 12.25
N GLU A 79 -23.55 13.87 11.04
CA GLU A 79 -23.87 12.44 10.84
C GLU A 79 -22.69 11.52 11.21
N ALA A 80 -21.46 11.95 10.91
CA ALA A 80 -20.27 11.20 11.27
C ALA A 80 -20.04 11.17 12.79
N GLU A 81 -20.34 12.26 13.50
CA GLU A 81 -20.26 12.34 14.96
C GLU A 81 -21.39 11.56 15.65
N GLU A 82 -22.60 11.53 15.08
CA GLU A 82 -23.70 10.67 15.56
C GLU A 82 -23.37 9.17 15.41
N TRP A 83 -22.77 8.78 14.29
CA TRP A 83 -22.28 7.42 14.09
C TRP A 83 -21.13 7.05 15.04
N LEU A 84 -20.24 8.01 15.33
CA LEU A 84 -19.18 7.82 16.33
C LEU A 84 -19.78 7.63 17.73
N ALA A 85 -20.81 8.41 18.08
CA ALA A 85 -21.53 8.33 19.34
C ALA A 85 -22.39 7.07 19.48
N SER A 86 -22.73 6.40 18.37
CA SER A 86 -23.48 5.14 18.40
C SER A 86 -22.67 3.95 18.90
N GLY A 87 -21.35 4.12 19.11
CA GLY A 87 -20.45 3.05 19.57
C GLY A 87 -20.14 1.98 18.50
N ALA A 88 -20.58 2.19 17.25
CA ALA A 88 -20.28 1.31 16.13
C ALA A 88 -18.87 1.50 15.56
N ALA A 89 -18.24 2.63 15.90
CA ALA A 89 -16.92 3.00 15.44
C ALA A 89 -15.81 2.24 16.16
N LYS A 90 -14.73 1.95 15.43
CA LYS A 90 -13.50 1.32 15.91
C LYS A 90 -12.31 2.22 15.59
N ASP A 91 -11.30 2.16 16.45
CA ASP A 91 -10.02 2.83 16.22
C ASP A 91 -9.40 2.43 14.88
N GLY A 92 -8.78 3.39 14.20
CA GLY A 92 -8.14 3.22 12.90
C GLY A 92 -9.07 3.23 11.68
N GLN A 93 -10.39 3.36 11.86
CA GLN A 93 -11.32 3.41 10.72
C GLN A 93 -11.22 4.74 9.96
N LEU A 94 -11.04 4.64 8.63
CA LEU A 94 -11.07 5.79 7.71
C LEU A 94 -12.50 6.09 7.27
N LEU A 95 -12.84 7.36 7.24
CA LEU A 95 -14.15 7.91 6.92
C LEU A 95 -14.00 9.01 5.88
N ARG A 96 -15.01 9.15 5.04
CA ARG A 96 -15.14 10.29 4.13
C ARG A 96 -16.33 11.12 4.56
N VAL A 97 -16.09 12.38 4.91
CA VAL A 97 -17.13 13.29 5.41
C VAL A 97 -17.09 14.55 4.57
N ALA A 98 -18.20 14.87 3.88
CA ALA A 98 -18.28 16.05 3.00
C ALA A 98 -17.11 16.16 1.98
N GLY A 99 -16.64 15.01 1.47
CA GLY A 99 -15.52 14.95 0.52
C GLY A 99 -14.12 15.03 1.16
N GLN A 100 -14.02 15.11 2.48
CA GLN A 100 -12.77 15.18 3.24
C GLN A 100 -12.48 13.86 3.97
N GLY A 101 -11.20 13.52 4.11
CA GLY A 101 -10.73 12.38 4.89
C GLY A 101 -10.70 12.60 6.40
N PHE A 102 -11.25 11.64 7.12
CA PHE A 102 -11.18 11.57 8.58
C PHE A 102 -10.80 10.15 9.01
N THR A 103 -10.10 10.04 10.13
CA THR A 103 -9.79 8.76 10.76
C THR A 103 -10.31 8.78 12.18
N VAL A 104 -10.92 7.67 12.61
CA VAL A 104 -11.30 7.44 13.99
C VAL A 104 -10.05 7.11 14.79
N ILE A 105 -9.72 7.94 15.77
CA ILE A 105 -8.59 7.72 16.69
C ILE A 105 -9.12 7.64 18.12
N ASP A 106 -8.73 6.59 18.83
CA ASP A 106 -8.98 6.44 20.26
C ASP A 106 -8.06 7.36 21.07
N HIS A 107 -8.67 8.29 21.79
CA HIS A 107 -7.98 9.17 22.73
C HIS A 107 -8.07 8.68 24.18
N GLY A 108 -8.34 7.39 24.40
CA GLY A 108 -8.38 6.73 25.71
C GLY A 108 -9.52 7.29 26.57
N PRO A 109 -9.24 7.95 27.72
CA PRO A 109 -10.27 8.44 28.63
C PRO A 109 -11.20 9.52 28.02
N LYS A 110 -10.85 10.07 26.86
CA LYS A 110 -11.67 11.05 26.12
C LYS A 110 -12.54 10.42 25.02
N GLY A 111 -12.48 9.10 24.85
CA GLY A 111 -13.22 8.34 23.84
C GLY A 111 -12.66 8.48 22.42
N LEU A 112 -13.34 7.83 21.48
CA LEU A 112 -13.04 7.90 20.05
C LEU A 112 -13.30 9.32 19.51
N LYS A 113 -12.42 9.82 18.64
CA LYS A 113 -12.60 11.11 17.94
C LYS A 113 -12.29 11.00 16.46
N LEU A 114 -12.92 11.88 15.69
CA LEU A 114 -12.63 12.08 14.28
C LEU A 114 -11.44 13.04 14.13
N VAL A 115 -10.33 12.51 13.62
CA VAL A 115 -9.13 13.30 13.31
C VAL A 115 -9.04 13.48 11.81
N ARG A 116 -8.84 14.72 11.38
CA ARG A 116 -8.70 15.04 9.96
C ARG A 116 -7.40 14.47 9.43
N ILE A 117 -7.49 13.50 8.52
CA ILE A 117 -6.35 12.95 7.78
C ILE A 117 -6.70 13.05 6.30
N PRO A 118 -6.06 13.96 5.54
CA PRO A 118 -6.41 14.17 4.14
C PRO A 118 -6.23 12.89 3.35
N LEU A 119 -7.22 12.56 2.51
CA LEU A 119 -7.12 11.39 1.63
C LEU A 119 -6.02 11.63 0.58
N PRO A 120 -5.41 10.57 0.01
CA PRO A 120 -4.46 10.69 -1.10
C PRO A 120 -5.04 11.38 -2.34
N GLU A 121 -6.36 11.50 -2.42
CA GLU A 121 -7.08 12.24 -3.47
C GLU A 121 -7.13 13.75 -3.19
N GLU A 122 -6.98 14.16 -1.92
CA GLU A 122 -6.91 15.56 -1.48
C GLU A 122 -5.47 16.10 -1.47
N LEU A 123 -4.46 15.22 -1.48
CA LEU A 123 -3.07 15.62 -1.54
C LEU A 123 -2.72 16.08 -2.97
N PRO A 124 -2.15 17.28 -3.16
CA PRO A 124 -1.67 17.70 -4.47
C PRO A 124 -0.61 16.69 -4.98
N PRO A 125 -0.55 16.44 -6.30
CA PRO A 125 0.47 15.55 -6.85
C PRO A 125 1.84 16.03 -6.41
N HIS A 126 2.59 15.15 -5.75
CA HIS A 126 3.93 15.41 -5.28
C HIS A 126 4.77 15.88 -6.48
N LYS A 127 5.06 17.17 -6.56
CA LYS A 127 6.11 17.66 -7.46
C LYS A 127 7.43 17.20 -6.82
N PRO A 128 8.22 16.31 -7.44
CA PRO A 128 9.56 16.07 -6.96
C PRO A 128 10.30 17.41 -7.01
N GLY A 129 10.96 17.77 -5.91
CA GLY A 129 11.72 19.00 -5.78
C GLY A 129 12.77 19.11 -6.89
N LYS A 130 12.93 20.33 -7.41
CA LYS A 130 13.98 20.72 -8.36
C LYS A 130 15.37 20.38 -7.85
#